data_AF-A0A0W8FZ94-F1
#
_entry.id   AF-A0A0W8FZ94-F1
#
_cell.length_a   1.000
_cell.length_b   1.000
_cell.length_c   1.000
_cell.angle_alpha   90.00
_cell.angle_beta   90.00
_cell.angle_gamma   90.00
#
_symmetry.space_group_name_H-M   'P 1'
#
loop_
_entity.id
_entity.type
_entity.pdbx_description
1 polymer ?
#
loop_
_entity_poly.entity_id
_entity_poly.type
_entity_poly.pdbx_seq_one_letter_code
_entity_poly.pdbx_strand_id
1 'polypeptide(L)'
;MHIDPEFKTFTYGDPSRSKSTLKNLNKGDFLIFYAGCQQLNKSKEQSALYIIGYFKIEKVRCVTDEKQYRFVKEEFGNNFHVKNKNIFLSNVRNSENNGLKLVKGGKGSRLLKKAYRMSVKEKYGKNNKPSDLLDPKLEKYFGDFNGKRSFVRNPLRWIKGEKQAEKAIKFIESLE
;
A
#
# COMPACT_ATOMS: atom_id res chain seq x y z
N MET A 1 -13.09 -0.87 14.32
CA MET A 1 -12.35 -0.08 13.31
C MET A 1 -11.27 -0.96 12.68
N HIS A 2 -11.24 -1.04 11.34
CA HIS A 2 -10.19 -1.71 10.56
C HIS A 2 -9.06 -0.71 10.34
N ILE A 3 -7.89 -0.96 10.93
CA ILE A 3 -6.72 -0.07 10.84
C ILE A 3 -5.64 -0.87 10.13
N ASP A 4 -5.52 -0.65 8.83
CA ASP A 4 -4.54 -1.28 7.95
C ASP A 4 -4.32 -0.39 6.71
N PRO A 5 -3.12 0.16 6.46
CA PRO A 5 -1.90 0.01 7.25
C PRO A 5 -2.02 0.63 8.65
N GLU A 6 -1.35 0.01 9.63
CA GLU A 6 -1.14 0.62 10.94
C GLU A 6 0.30 1.13 11.05
N PHE A 7 0.47 2.37 11.47
CA PHE A 7 1.77 3.05 11.48
C PHE A 7 2.42 3.10 12.87
N LYS A 8 1.85 2.44 13.88
CA LYS A 8 2.44 2.40 15.23
C LYS A 8 3.54 1.33 15.30
N THR A 9 3.28 0.18 14.69
CA THR A 9 4.25 -0.93 14.56
C THR A 9 4.56 -1.28 13.11
N PHE A 10 4.12 -0.43 12.17
CA PHE A 10 4.40 -0.51 10.74
C PHE A 10 4.04 -1.87 10.13
N THR A 11 2.82 -2.33 10.36
CA THR A 11 2.32 -3.57 9.77
C THR A 11 1.19 -3.30 8.78
N TYR A 12 1.20 -4.08 7.70
CA TYR A 12 0.18 -4.06 6.67
C TYR A 12 -0.23 -5.48 6.30
N GLY A 13 -1.52 -5.73 6.18
CA GLY A 13 -2.09 -7.04 5.84
C GLY A 13 -3.03 -6.96 4.66
N ASP A 14 -2.92 -7.92 3.73
CA ASP A 14 -3.83 -7.98 2.58
C ASP A 14 -4.21 -9.42 2.18
N PRO A 15 -5.49 -9.81 2.39
CA PRO A 15 -5.99 -11.12 2.00
C PRO A 15 -6.47 -11.17 0.54
N SER A 16 -6.30 -10.12 -0.27
CA SER A 16 -6.84 -10.10 -1.64
C SER A 16 -5.92 -10.77 -2.65
N ARG A 17 -6.49 -11.47 -3.64
CA ARG A 17 -5.72 -12.10 -4.72
C ARG A 17 -5.05 -11.07 -5.65
N SER A 18 -5.66 -9.90 -5.81
CA SER A 18 -5.16 -8.83 -6.70
C SER A 18 -3.84 -8.22 -6.22
N LYS A 19 -3.50 -8.39 -4.94
CA LYS A 19 -2.24 -7.94 -4.32
C LYS A 19 -1.31 -9.11 -3.98
N SER A 20 -1.43 -10.23 -4.69
CA SER A 20 -0.58 -11.42 -4.52
C SER A 20 0.92 -11.12 -4.67
N THR A 21 1.29 -10.11 -5.45
CA THR A 21 2.69 -9.73 -5.68
C THR A 21 3.35 -9.03 -4.50
N LEU A 22 2.62 -8.65 -3.43
CA LEU A 22 3.24 -8.17 -2.18
C LEU A 22 4.25 -9.15 -1.59
N LYS A 23 4.07 -10.46 -1.83
CA LYS A 23 5.00 -11.51 -1.40
C LYS A 23 6.41 -11.39 -2.03
N ASN A 24 6.54 -10.62 -3.10
CA ASN A 24 7.79 -10.42 -3.82
C ASN A 24 8.62 -9.25 -3.27
N LEU A 25 8.09 -8.50 -2.28
CA LEU A 25 8.83 -7.45 -1.61
C LEU A 25 9.99 -8.05 -0.81
N ASN A 26 11.17 -7.43 -0.92
CA ASN A 26 12.37 -7.79 -0.21
C ASN A 26 12.67 -6.79 0.91
N LYS A 27 13.50 -7.20 1.86
CA LYS A 27 14.03 -6.29 2.88
C LYS A 27 14.77 -5.14 2.19
N GLY A 28 14.43 -3.91 2.58
CA GLY A 28 14.98 -2.68 1.99
C GLY A 28 14.08 -2.02 0.95
N ASP A 29 13.12 -2.75 0.37
CA ASP A 29 12.14 -2.18 -0.55
C ASP A 29 11.25 -1.15 0.14
N PHE A 30 10.54 -0.34 -0.64
CA PHE A 30 9.57 0.63 -0.15
C PHE A 30 8.16 0.23 -0.58
N LEU A 31 7.24 0.15 0.39
CA LEU A 31 5.82 0.06 0.15
C LEU A 31 5.18 1.41 0.49
N ILE A 32 4.71 2.12 -0.53
CA ILE A 32 4.15 3.47 -0.39
C ILE A 32 2.63 3.38 -0.31
N PHE A 33 2.04 4.04 0.68
CA PHE A 33 0.60 4.07 0.93
C PHE A 33 0.02 5.41 0.51
N TYR A 34 -1.17 5.36 -0.10
CA TYR A 34 -1.96 6.53 -0.44
C TYR A 34 -3.41 6.36 0.01
N ALA A 35 -4.09 7.48 0.19
CA ALA A 35 -5.51 7.53 0.51
C ALA A 35 -6.23 8.55 -0.38
N GLY A 36 -7.51 8.31 -0.64
CA GLY A 36 -8.39 9.33 -1.19
C GLY A 36 -8.73 10.34 -0.09
N CYS A 37 -8.51 11.62 -0.36
CA CYS A 37 -8.89 12.70 0.54
C CYS A 37 -9.80 13.70 -0.17
N GLN A 38 -10.77 14.23 0.57
CA GLN A 38 -11.68 15.27 0.15
C GLN A 38 -11.67 16.36 1.23
N GLN A 39 -11.62 17.62 0.82
CA GLN A 39 -11.77 18.74 1.75
C GLN A 39 -13.21 18.79 2.26
N LEU A 40 -13.40 19.03 3.56
CA LEU A 40 -14.68 18.93 4.28
C LEU A 40 -15.85 19.74 3.67
N ASN A 41 -15.57 20.77 2.87
CA ASN A 41 -16.59 21.64 2.25
C ASN A 41 -16.50 21.69 0.72
N LYS A 42 -15.87 20.69 0.10
CA LYS A 42 -15.71 20.64 -1.35
C LYS A 42 -16.41 19.43 -1.94
N SER A 43 -16.76 19.52 -3.22
CA SER A 43 -17.47 18.46 -3.91
C SER A 43 -16.59 17.22 -4.14
N LYS A 44 -17.21 16.05 -4.37
CA LYS A 44 -16.49 14.79 -4.59
C LYS A 44 -15.57 14.84 -5.81
N GLU A 45 -15.89 15.68 -6.80
CA GLU A 45 -15.06 15.91 -7.98
C GLU A 45 -13.70 16.52 -7.63
N GLN A 46 -13.56 17.14 -6.46
CA GLN A 46 -12.33 17.75 -5.97
C GLN A 46 -11.52 16.81 -5.06
N SER A 47 -11.95 15.55 -4.92
CA SER A 47 -11.14 14.52 -4.28
C SER A 47 -9.87 14.24 -5.09
N ALA A 48 -8.79 13.89 -4.39
CA ALA A 48 -7.57 13.41 -5.01
C ALA A 48 -6.95 12.32 -4.13
N LEU A 49 -5.98 11.62 -4.68
CA LEU A 49 -5.15 10.67 -3.97
C LEU A 49 -3.94 11.40 -3.39
N TYR A 50 -3.61 11.06 -2.16
CA TYR A 50 -2.50 11.62 -1.42
C TYR A 50 -1.64 10.49 -0.86
N ILE A 51 -0.32 10.59 -1.02
CA ILE A 51 0.63 9.75 -0.30
C ILE A 51 0.51 10.11 1.18
N ILE A 52 0.29 9.10 2.01
CA ILE A 52 0.10 9.28 3.47
C ILE A 52 1.29 8.77 4.27
N GLY A 53 2.08 7.86 3.72
CA GLY A 53 3.17 7.22 4.42
C GLY A 53 3.77 6.07 3.63
N TYR A 54 4.79 5.45 4.17
CA TYR A 54 5.48 4.34 3.54
C TYR A 54 6.12 3.43 4.58
N PHE A 55 6.31 2.17 4.21
CA PHE A 55 7.15 1.24 4.94
C PHE A 55 8.46 1.01 4.20
N LYS A 56 9.57 1.11 4.92
CA LYS A 56 10.84 0.52 4.48
C LYS A 56 10.84 -0.93 4.94
N ILE A 57 10.70 -1.86 4.00
CA ILE A 57 10.37 -3.26 4.28
C ILE A 57 11.46 -3.90 5.12
N GLU A 58 11.05 -4.53 6.21
CA GLU A 58 11.89 -5.37 7.05
C GLU A 58 11.56 -6.85 6.86
N LYS A 59 10.27 -7.20 6.82
CA LYS A 59 9.80 -8.58 6.69
C LYS A 59 8.53 -8.68 5.86
N VAL A 60 8.40 -9.82 5.17
CA VAL A 60 7.20 -10.22 4.44
C VAL A 60 6.87 -11.67 4.81
N ARG A 61 5.59 -11.97 5.06
CA ARG A 61 5.08 -13.31 5.34
C ARG A 61 3.84 -13.60 4.50
N CYS A 62 3.70 -14.86 4.09
CA CYS A 62 2.47 -15.39 3.52
C CYS A 62 1.87 -16.40 4.49
N VAL A 63 0.60 -16.20 4.84
CA VAL A 63 -0.13 -17.07 5.75
C VAL A 63 -1.08 -17.94 4.96
N THR A 64 -0.84 -19.24 4.96
CA THR A 64 -1.65 -20.27 4.28
C THR A 64 -2.12 -21.37 5.23
N ASP A 65 -1.62 -21.43 6.47
CA ASP A 65 -1.90 -22.51 7.43
C ASP A 65 -2.06 -21.96 8.85
N GLU A 66 -2.98 -22.54 9.63
CA GLU A 66 -3.26 -22.16 11.02
C GLU A 66 -2.07 -22.34 11.96
N LYS A 67 -1.21 -23.33 11.70
CA LYS A 67 0.03 -23.58 12.46
C LYS A 67 0.94 -22.36 12.46
N GLN A 68 0.76 -21.46 11.49
CA GLN A 68 1.52 -20.23 11.37
C GLN A 68 1.10 -19.15 12.37
N TYR A 69 -0.07 -19.28 13.00
CA TYR A 69 -0.62 -18.23 13.87
C TYR A 69 0.37 -17.79 14.96
N ARG A 70 1.06 -18.74 15.61
CA ARG A 70 1.95 -18.44 16.75
C ARG A 70 3.07 -17.47 16.35
N PHE A 71 3.84 -17.81 15.33
CA PHE A 71 4.95 -16.96 14.87
C PHE A 71 4.46 -15.67 14.21
N VAL A 72 3.33 -15.72 13.49
CA VAL A 72 2.74 -14.52 12.88
C VAL A 72 2.28 -13.54 13.96
N LYS A 73 1.69 -14.04 15.06
CA LYS A 73 1.23 -13.22 16.18
C LYS A 73 2.38 -12.52 16.89
N GLU A 74 3.54 -13.16 17.01
CA GLU A 74 4.76 -12.55 17.56
C GLU A 74 5.25 -11.38 16.72
N GLU A 75 5.28 -11.53 15.39
CA GLU A 75 5.82 -10.51 14.49
C GLU A 75 4.79 -9.40 14.13
N PHE A 76 3.51 -9.75 14.02
CA PHE A 76 2.43 -8.93 13.46
C PHE A 76 1.25 -8.74 14.42
N GLY A 77 1.47 -8.86 15.73
CA GLY A 77 0.39 -8.97 16.70
C GLY A 77 -0.60 -7.81 16.77
N ASN A 78 -0.22 -6.63 16.27
CA ASN A 78 -1.08 -5.44 16.16
C ASN A 78 -1.82 -5.34 14.81
N ASN A 79 -1.39 -6.09 13.79
CA ASN A 79 -2.02 -6.06 12.48
C ASN A 79 -3.49 -6.49 12.60
N PHE A 80 -4.38 -5.81 11.89
CA PHE A 80 -5.82 -6.05 11.97
C PHE A 80 -6.18 -7.51 11.69
N HIS A 81 -5.54 -8.13 10.69
CA HIS A 81 -5.83 -9.49 10.26
C HIS A 81 -5.26 -10.57 11.20
N VAL A 82 -4.36 -10.20 12.12
CA VAL A 82 -3.67 -11.15 13.03
C VAL A 82 -4.14 -11.00 14.47
N LYS A 83 -4.53 -9.80 14.88
CA LYS A 83 -4.76 -9.49 16.30
C LYS A 83 -5.85 -10.35 16.95
N ASN A 84 -6.89 -10.72 16.19
CA ASN A 84 -7.98 -11.58 16.64
C ASN A 84 -7.76 -13.03 16.18
N LYS A 85 -7.45 -13.93 17.14
CA LYS A 85 -7.17 -15.34 16.88
C LYS A 85 -8.32 -16.06 16.16
N ASN A 86 -9.55 -15.90 16.64
CA ASN A 86 -10.69 -16.66 16.13
C ASN A 86 -10.99 -16.29 14.67
N ILE A 87 -10.95 -14.99 14.36
CA ILE A 87 -11.13 -14.50 12.98
C ILE A 87 -9.98 -14.98 12.09
N PHE A 88 -8.73 -14.89 12.56
CA PHE A 88 -7.56 -15.38 11.80
C PHE A 88 -7.72 -16.86 11.43
N LEU A 89 -7.99 -17.72 12.42
CA LEU A 89 -8.10 -19.17 12.19
C LEU A 89 -9.29 -19.51 11.28
N SER A 90 -10.44 -18.87 11.49
CA SER A 90 -11.61 -19.06 10.63
C SER A 90 -11.32 -18.69 9.17
N ASN A 91 -10.66 -17.54 8.94
CA ASN A 91 -10.33 -17.10 7.58
C ASN A 91 -9.35 -18.04 6.88
N VAL A 92 -8.43 -18.66 7.63
CA VAL A 92 -7.50 -19.66 7.07
C VAL A 92 -8.24 -20.95 6.74
N ARG A 93 -9.05 -21.49 7.66
CA ARG A 93 -9.86 -22.72 7.47
C ARG A 93 -10.77 -22.63 6.26
N ASN A 94 -11.45 -21.50 6.13
CA ASN A 94 -12.42 -21.28 5.06
C ASN A 94 -11.75 -20.81 3.76
N SER A 95 -10.41 -20.76 3.70
CA SER A 95 -9.66 -20.24 2.54
C SER A 95 -10.00 -18.79 2.15
N GLU A 96 -10.62 -18.03 3.05
CA GLU A 96 -11.00 -16.63 2.86
C GLU A 96 -9.80 -15.68 2.96
N ASN A 97 -8.71 -16.12 3.58
CA ASN A 97 -7.49 -15.34 3.69
C ASN A 97 -6.70 -15.21 2.36
N ASN A 98 -7.03 -16.04 1.36
CA ASN A 98 -6.32 -16.22 0.08
C ASN A 98 -4.79 -16.10 0.18
N GLY A 99 -4.21 -16.81 1.15
CA GLY A 99 -2.77 -16.72 1.40
C GLY A 99 -2.38 -15.33 1.89
N LEU A 100 -2.92 -14.87 3.03
CA LEU A 100 -2.78 -13.51 3.56
C LEU A 100 -1.33 -13.02 3.51
N LYS A 101 -1.10 -11.89 2.85
CA LYS A 101 0.23 -11.26 2.75
C LYS A 101 0.36 -10.28 3.90
N LEU A 102 1.38 -10.46 4.73
CA LEU A 102 1.72 -9.57 5.82
C LEU A 102 3.06 -8.91 5.52
N VAL A 103 3.11 -7.60 5.68
CA VAL A 103 4.27 -6.76 5.41
C VAL A 103 4.59 -5.97 6.66
N LYS A 104 5.85 -6.00 7.09
CA LYS A 104 6.35 -5.23 8.23
C LYS A 104 7.42 -4.26 7.78
N GLY A 105 7.22 -2.99 8.10
CA GLY A 105 8.21 -1.94 7.97
C GLY A 105 9.14 -1.88 9.18
N GLY A 106 10.39 -1.49 8.94
CA GLY A 106 11.40 -1.26 9.98
C GLY A 106 11.53 0.21 10.37
N LYS A 107 12.63 0.56 11.04
CA LYS A 107 12.92 1.93 11.57
C LYS A 107 12.87 3.07 10.54
N GLY A 108 13.02 2.77 9.24
CA GLY A 108 12.92 3.76 8.17
C GLY A 108 11.48 4.08 7.72
N SER A 109 10.48 3.40 8.28
CA SER A 109 9.07 3.58 7.93
C SER A 109 8.49 4.84 8.57
N ARG A 110 7.49 5.45 7.94
CA ARG A 110 6.93 6.72 8.40
C ARG A 110 5.47 6.92 7.94
N LEU A 111 4.64 7.44 8.85
CA LEU A 111 3.43 8.19 8.50
C LEU A 111 3.84 9.65 8.31
N LEU A 112 3.50 10.26 7.18
CA LEU A 112 3.84 11.65 6.91
C LEU A 112 3.06 12.58 7.84
N LYS A 113 3.69 13.68 8.26
CA LYS A 113 3.00 14.74 9.01
C LYS A 113 1.95 15.41 8.13
N LYS A 114 2.25 15.53 6.83
CA LYS A 114 1.33 16.08 5.84
C LYS A 114 1.18 15.15 4.64
N ALA A 115 -0.07 14.80 4.32
CA ALA A 115 -0.36 14.00 3.14
C ALA A 115 0.03 14.78 1.86
N TYR A 116 0.75 14.12 0.94
CA TYR A 116 1.26 14.74 -0.28
C TYR A 116 0.37 14.37 -1.47
N ARG A 117 -0.21 15.37 -2.15
CA ARG A 117 -1.09 15.12 -3.30
C ARG A 117 -0.33 14.43 -4.42
N MET A 118 -0.81 13.28 -4.87
CA MET A 118 -0.17 12.49 -5.93
C MET A 118 -0.99 12.34 -7.20
N SER A 119 -2.29 12.66 -7.17
CA SER A 119 -3.14 12.55 -8.35
C SER A 119 -3.72 13.86 -8.87
N VAL A 120 -3.97 13.84 -10.17
CA VAL A 120 -4.84 14.76 -10.89
C VAL A 120 -6.05 13.99 -11.43
N LYS A 121 -7.20 14.64 -11.54
CA LYS A 121 -8.39 14.06 -12.17
C LYS A 121 -8.40 14.42 -13.64
N GLU A 122 -8.34 13.40 -14.48
CA GLU A 122 -8.40 13.56 -15.94
C GLU A 122 -9.27 12.46 -16.57
N LYS A 123 -9.75 12.69 -17.79
CA LYS A 123 -10.46 11.66 -18.53
C LYS A 123 -9.45 10.63 -19.05
N TYR A 124 -9.72 9.34 -18.83
CA TYR A 124 -8.77 8.27 -19.14
C TYR A 124 -9.45 7.01 -19.68
N GLY A 125 -8.72 6.28 -20.53
CA GLY A 125 -9.16 5.03 -21.14
C GLY A 125 -10.21 5.20 -22.24
N LYS A 126 -10.65 4.07 -22.84
CA LYS A 126 -11.55 4.05 -24.01
C LYS A 126 -12.89 4.77 -23.80
N ASN A 127 -13.39 4.82 -22.56
CA ASN A 127 -14.69 5.40 -22.23
C ASN A 127 -14.57 6.84 -21.69
N ASN A 128 -13.37 7.44 -21.75
CA ASN A 128 -13.09 8.82 -21.35
C ASN A 128 -13.62 9.17 -19.94
N LYS A 129 -13.53 8.20 -19.01
CA LYS A 129 -14.07 8.35 -17.64
C LYS A 129 -13.12 9.19 -16.78
N PRO A 130 -13.62 10.14 -15.97
CA PRO A 130 -12.81 10.82 -14.96
C PRO A 130 -12.13 9.81 -14.04
N SER A 131 -10.81 9.89 -13.94
CA SER A 131 -9.98 8.95 -13.20
C SER A 131 -8.86 9.69 -12.47
N ASP A 132 -8.48 9.19 -11.30
CA ASP A 132 -7.27 9.64 -10.61
C ASP A 132 -6.04 9.07 -11.33
N LEU A 133 -5.29 9.97 -11.97
CA LEU A 133 -4.02 9.68 -12.65
C LEU A 133 -2.85 10.21 -11.83
N LEU A 134 -1.67 9.62 -11.96
CA LEU A 134 -0.44 10.20 -11.43
C LEU A 134 -0.28 11.64 -11.94
N ASP A 135 0.00 12.59 -11.03
CA ASP A 135 0.34 13.95 -11.40
C ASP A 135 1.58 13.93 -12.33
N PRO A 136 1.52 14.52 -13.55
CA PRO A 136 2.63 14.52 -14.49
C PRO A 136 3.95 15.04 -13.89
N LYS A 137 3.89 15.94 -12.90
CA LYS A 137 5.08 16.46 -12.20
C LYS A 137 5.82 15.38 -11.41
N LEU A 138 5.15 14.29 -11.08
CA LEU A 138 5.67 13.16 -10.31
C LEU A 138 6.21 12.04 -11.21
N GLU A 139 5.95 12.05 -12.52
CA GLU A 139 6.46 11.04 -13.46
C GLU A 139 7.99 10.99 -13.47
N LYS A 140 8.67 12.13 -13.26
CA LYS A 140 10.13 12.16 -13.13
C LYS A 140 10.68 11.33 -11.95
N TYR A 141 9.85 11.09 -10.93
CA TYR A 141 10.19 10.31 -9.74
C TYR A 141 9.66 8.87 -9.78
N PHE A 142 8.43 8.64 -10.26
CA PHE A 142 7.82 7.31 -10.24
C PHE A 142 7.81 6.58 -11.60
N GLY A 143 8.16 7.28 -12.68
CA GLY A 143 7.90 6.84 -14.04
C GLY A 143 6.41 6.87 -14.37
N ASP A 144 6.01 6.04 -15.34
CA ASP A 144 4.64 5.96 -15.86
C ASP A 144 3.91 4.66 -15.47
N PHE A 145 4.56 3.82 -14.65
CA PHE A 145 4.12 2.47 -14.29
C PHE A 145 3.84 1.56 -15.51
N ASN A 146 4.63 1.66 -16.58
CA ASN A 146 4.42 0.97 -17.87
C ASN A 146 3.07 1.37 -18.51
N GLY A 147 2.84 2.67 -18.63
CA GLY A 147 1.59 3.24 -19.11
C GLY A 147 0.38 3.07 -18.18
N LYS A 148 0.52 2.49 -16.98
CA LYS A 148 -0.58 2.27 -16.02
C LYS A 148 -0.72 3.43 -15.01
N ARG A 149 -0.77 4.66 -15.52
CA ARG A 149 -0.79 5.89 -14.70
C ARG A 149 -2.08 6.11 -13.89
N SER A 150 -3.18 5.48 -14.29
CA SER A 150 -4.44 5.52 -13.54
C SER A 150 -4.39 4.65 -12.29
N PHE A 151 -4.89 5.13 -11.15
CA PHE A 151 -4.98 4.38 -9.90
C PHE A 151 -6.34 3.69 -9.68
N VAL A 152 -7.18 3.63 -10.72
CA VAL A 152 -8.49 2.96 -10.66
C VAL A 152 -8.33 1.47 -10.31
N ARG A 153 -9.18 0.99 -9.38
CA ARG A 153 -9.26 -0.41 -8.86
C ARG A 153 -8.12 -0.85 -7.94
N ASN A 154 -7.29 0.07 -7.44
CA ASN A 154 -6.23 -0.19 -6.47
C ASN A 154 -5.25 -1.36 -6.80
N PRO A 155 -4.82 -1.62 -8.06
CA PRO A 155 -3.76 -2.59 -8.28
C PRO A 155 -2.43 -2.02 -7.78
N LEU A 156 -1.50 -2.89 -7.36
CA LEU A 156 -0.15 -2.46 -6.99
C LEU A 156 0.54 -1.78 -8.18
N ARG A 157 1.32 -0.75 -7.89
CA ARG A 157 2.12 -0.01 -8.87
C ARG A 157 3.58 -0.21 -8.55
N TRP A 158 4.23 -1.06 -9.34
CA TRP A 158 5.66 -1.33 -9.23
C TRP A 158 6.43 -0.33 -10.08
N ILE A 159 7.41 0.32 -9.47
CA ILE A 159 8.39 1.14 -10.17
C ILE A 159 9.42 0.19 -10.76
N LYS A 160 9.66 0.30 -12.06
CA LYS A 160 10.65 -0.55 -12.75
C LYS A 160 11.96 0.20 -12.91
N GLY A 161 13.06 -0.53 -12.75
CA GLY A 161 14.42 -0.03 -12.92
C GLY A 161 14.96 0.59 -11.63
N GLU A 162 16.16 0.15 -11.26
CA GLU A 162 16.85 0.55 -10.02
C GLU A 162 17.02 2.07 -9.93
N LYS A 163 17.52 2.71 -10.99
CA LYS A 163 17.67 4.17 -11.06
C LYS A 163 16.37 4.94 -10.82
N GLN A 164 15.23 4.41 -11.29
CA GLN A 164 13.94 5.06 -11.10
C GLN A 164 13.41 4.82 -9.68
N ALA A 165 13.62 3.62 -9.14
CA ALA A 165 13.29 3.30 -7.75
C ALA A 165 14.09 4.18 -6.78
N GLU A 166 15.38 4.41 -7.02
CA GLU A 166 16.21 5.32 -6.22
C GLU A 166 15.68 6.76 -6.23
N LYS A 167 15.28 7.28 -7.40
CA LYS A 167 14.67 8.61 -7.51
C LYS A 167 13.37 8.69 -6.71
N ALA A 168 12.53 7.68 -6.80
CA ALA A 168 11.28 7.60 -6.05
C ALA A 168 11.53 7.57 -4.54
N ILE A 169 12.49 6.74 -4.09
CA ILE A 169 12.86 6.62 -2.67
C ILE A 169 13.36 7.96 -2.15
N LYS A 170 14.31 8.62 -2.83
CA LYS A 170 14.81 9.94 -2.44
C LYS A 170 13.70 10.98 -2.34
N PHE A 171 12.78 10.98 -3.30
CA PHE A 171 11.61 11.87 -3.26
C PHE A 171 10.71 11.56 -2.06
N ILE A 172 10.36 10.30 -1.83
CA ILE A 172 9.49 9.90 -0.71
C ILE A 172 10.13 10.22 0.65
N GLU A 173 11.42 9.97 0.81
CA GLU A 173 12.15 10.27 2.05
C GLU A 173 12.28 11.78 2.30
N SER A 174 12.18 12.61 1.25
CA SER A 174 12.16 14.08 1.37
C SER A 174 10.81 14.66 1.82
N LEU A 175 9.75 13.84 1.88
CA LEU A 175 8.43 14.28 2.34
C LEU A 175 8.37 14.33 3.87
N GLU A 176 7.75 15.38 4.42
CA GLU A 176 7.58 15.60 5.86
C GLU A 176 6.27 15.04 6.43
#